data_AF-A0A4S4KT27-F1
#
_entry.id   AF-A0A4S4KT27-F1
#
_cell.length_a   1.000
_cell.length_b   1.000
_cell.length_c   1.000
_cell.angle_alpha   90.00
_cell.angle_beta   90.00
_cell.angle_gamma   90.00
#
_symmetry.space_group_name_H-M   'P 1'
#
loop_
_entity.id
_entity.type
_entity.pdbx_description
1 polymer ?
#
loop_
_entity_poly.entity_id
_entity_poly.type
_entity_poly.pdbx_seq_one_letter_code
_entity_poly.pdbx_strand_id
1 'polypeptide(L)'
;MLGVIQLEIGELEAAKQTFLTLIPPNPSAPSPPPPSAYLYLAQLSDDNPQEALQYYQSAVDIQMAQLKGKERAAGTTASNDDDAELRRNIVRALIGMVEIWMDPSYDLCFDPAAEKTCEDLLNAALQTDSGNTEALQALASVRLSQQRPEEAKQCLEQAWTAWKDFESDDIRLPPIPTRLALVKMFLELELYEPALLVLSGIMAFDDQEVEAWYLEGWCFFLMAEHAQEHGGIFNELTWEQLARDARDCLEMCKTLHLSQEHPDVPLLDHVRELINSFYIDAMLSVFRTPPQLCINAAAGSPWHNLGTLSFYGPFCLGGFSGKLPFIYGSTSRYSSQDWKAWLGSCGTYTPDFYWAEPILEGYFNSLSNALEVRIRTRSVNDKITYAAEMQSVLRELLTETSAHRMELIIIVLIAVEVVICLIRDGPELWHMVTDKKTKDSGKELKEAF
;
A
#
# COMPACT_ATOMS: atom_id res chain seq x y z
N MET A 1 -30.78 19.55 -1.37
CA MET A 1 -30.15 20.04 -0.13
C MET A 1 -30.59 19.28 1.12
N LEU A 2 -31.88 19.20 1.49
CA LEU A 2 -32.27 18.48 2.71
C LEU A 2 -31.77 17.02 2.75
N GLY A 3 -31.92 16.27 1.65
CA GLY A 3 -31.43 14.89 1.56
C GLY A 3 -29.92 14.79 1.75
N VAL A 4 -29.14 15.71 1.17
CA VAL A 4 -27.67 15.75 1.33
C VAL A 4 -27.29 16.00 2.78
N ILE A 5 -27.97 16.94 3.46
CA ILE A 5 -27.74 17.21 4.89
C ILE A 5 -28.03 15.97 5.74
N GLN A 6 -29.09 15.22 5.43
CA GLN A 6 -29.43 13.99 6.14
C GLN A 6 -28.36 12.91 5.96
N LEU A 7 -27.74 12.82 4.78
CA LEU A 7 -26.63 11.90 4.52
C LEU A 7 -25.41 12.25 5.38
N GLU A 8 -25.03 13.52 5.45
CA GLU A 8 -23.91 13.99 6.29
C GLU A 8 -24.12 13.73 7.79
N ILE A 9 -25.38 13.70 8.24
CA ILE A 9 -25.74 13.39 9.63
C ILE A 9 -25.80 11.87 9.88
N GLY A 10 -25.75 11.05 8.83
CA GLY A 10 -25.87 9.59 8.89
C GLY A 10 -27.32 9.08 8.92
N GLU A 11 -28.31 9.92 8.63
CA GLU A 11 -29.73 9.54 8.54
C GLU A 11 -30.08 9.00 7.14
N LEU A 12 -29.57 7.82 6.80
CA LEU A 12 -29.68 7.24 5.45
C LEU A 12 -31.13 7.02 5.00
N GLU A 13 -31.99 6.47 5.86
CA GLU A 13 -33.40 6.21 5.51
C GLU A 13 -34.19 7.51 5.30
N ALA A 14 -33.94 8.52 6.14
CA ALA A 14 -34.59 9.82 5.99
C ALA A 14 -34.15 10.51 4.70
N ALA A 15 -32.86 10.41 4.36
CA ALA A 15 -32.32 10.90 3.10
C ALA A 15 -32.97 10.20 1.90
N LYS A 16 -33.09 8.87 1.93
CA LYS A 16 -33.74 8.07 0.88
C LYS A 16 -35.18 8.54 0.64
N GLN A 17 -35.97 8.70 1.69
CA GLN A 17 -37.33 9.23 1.58
C GLN A 17 -37.36 10.64 0.97
N THR A 18 -36.43 11.51 1.37
CA THR A 18 -36.32 12.86 0.79
C THR A 18 -36.02 12.81 -0.71
N PHE A 19 -35.10 11.96 -1.17
CA PHE A 19 -34.81 11.84 -2.61
C PHE A 19 -35.95 11.20 -3.41
N LEU A 20 -36.68 10.23 -2.83
CA LEU A 20 -37.88 9.67 -3.44
C LEU A 20 -38.96 10.73 -3.71
N THR A 21 -39.00 11.83 -2.94
CA THR A 21 -39.93 12.93 -3.22
C THR A 21 -39.60 13.72 -4.48
N LEU A 22 -38.36 13.65 -4.96
CA LEU A 22 -37.88 14.39 -6.12
C LEU A 22 -38.07 13.64 -7.45
N ILE A 23 -38.53 12.39 -7.39
CA ILE A 23 -38.73 11.54 -8.57
C ILE A 23 -40.21 11.10 -8.72
N PRO A 24 -40.67 10.76 -9.93
CA PRO A 24 -41.97 10.13 -10.13
C PRO A 24 -42.06 8.83 -9.29
N PRO A 25 -43.21 8.51 -8.68
CA PRO A 25 -44.56 9.05 -8.97
C PRO A 25 -44.99 10.25 -8.10
N ASN A 26 -44.08 10.92 -7.38
CA ASN A 26 -44.48 12.02 -6.51
C ASN A 26 -45.05 13.21 -7.34
N PRO A 27 -46.27 13.71 -7.03
CA PRO A 27 -46.88 14.82 -7.76
C PRO A 27 -46.12 16.15 -7.63
N SER A 28 -45.26 16.30 -6.62
CA SER A 28 -44.42 17.48 -6.41
C SER A 28 -43.04 17.36 -7.07
N ALA A 29 -42.77 16.26 -7.78
CA ALA A 29 -41.48 16.06 -8.44
C ALA A 29 -41.29 17.04 -9.62
N PRO A 30 -40.10 17.65 -9.75
CA PRO A 30 -39.76 18.46 -10.92
C PRO A 30 -39.74 17.64 -12.22
N SER A 31 -40.06 18.30 -13.35
CA SER A 31 -40.00 17.71 -14.68
C SER A 31 -39.10 18.56 -15.61
N PRO A 32 -37.95 18.05 -16.07
CA PRO A 32 -37.41 16.71 -15.79
C PRO A 32 -36.91 16.57 -14.34
N PRO A 33 -36.92 15.35 -13.77
CA PRO A 33 -36.35 15.09 -12.46
C PRO A 33 -34.83 15.32 -12.44
N PRO A 34 -34.25 15.75 -11.31
CA PRO A 34 -32.82 15.98 -11.19
C PRO A 34 -32.05 14.65 -11.29
N PRO A 35 -31.05 14.51 -12.18
CA PRO A 35 -30.22 13.31 -12.27
C PRO A 35 -29.53 12.96 -10.95
N SER A 36 -29.14 13.99 -10.17
CA SER A 36 -28.51 13.83 -8.87
C SER A 36 -29.35 13.03 -7.88
N ALA A 37 -30.68 13.19 -7.89
CA ALA A 37 -31.55 12.43 -7.00
C ALA A 37 -31.54 10.93 -7.32
N TYR A 38 -31.50 10.57 -8.61
CA TYR A 38 -31.36 9.18 -9.04
C TYR A 38 -30.00 8.60 -8.63
N LEU A 39 -28.90 9.34 -8.80
CA LEU A 39 -27.57 8.88 -8.38
C LEU A 39 -27.51 8.64 -6.86
N TYR A 40 -28.04 9.56 -6.05
CA TYR A 40 -28.12 9.37 -4.59
C TYR A 40 -28.99 8.15 -4.22
N LEU A 41 -30.13 7.96 -4.87
CA LEU A 41 -30.99 6.80 -4.61
C LEU A 41 -30.31 5.48 -5.00
N ALA A 42 -29.52 5.47 -6.07
CA ALA A 42 -28.76 4.30 -6.48
C ALA A 42 -27.75 3.87 -5.41
N GLN A 43 -27.01 4.84 -4.84
CA GLN A 43 -26.05 4.60 -3.76
C GLN A 43 -26.70 4.26 -2.40
N LEU A 44 -27.96 4.63 -2.18
CA LEU A 44 -28.71 4.29 -0.96
C LEU A 44 -29.51 2.98 -1.09
N SER A 45 -29.37 2.28 -2.21
CA SER A 45 -30.13 1.05 -2.51
C SER A 45 -29.26 -0.19 -2.44
N ASP A 46 -28.42 -0.29 -1.39
CA ASP A 46 -27.52 -1.43 -1.15
C ASP A 46 -28.27 -2.76 -0.99
N ASP A 47 -29.52 -2.73 -0.55
CA ASP A 47 -30.32 -3.95 -0.37
C ASP A 47 -30.76 -4.59 -1.69
N ASN A 48 -30.78 -3.84 -2.80
CA ASN A 48 -31.30 -4.31 -4.08
C ASN A 48 -30.49 -3.76 -5.27
N PRO A 49 -29.54 -4.54 -5.80
CA PRO A 49 -28.65 -4.05 -6.84
C PRO A 49 -29.37 -3.80 -8.18
N GLN A 50 -30.47 -4.51 -8.45
CA GLN A 50 -31.27 -4.28 -9.66
C GLN A 50 -32.01 -2.94 -9.61
N GLU A 51 -32.45 -2.51 -8.42
CA GLU A 51 -33.05 -1.20 -8.21
C GLU A 51 -31.99 -0.08 -8.37
N ALA A 52 -30.80 -0.28 -7.79
CA ALA A 52 -29.68 0.64 -7.95
C ALA A 52 -29.30 0.84 -9.43
N LEU A 53 -29.20 -0.25 -10.21
CA LEU A 53 -28.93 -0.20 -11.65
C LEU A 53 -30.02 0.58 -12.42
N GLN A 54 -31.29 0.44 -12.06
CA GLN A 54 -32.39 1.20 -12.69
C GLN A 54 -32.29 2.70 -12.39
N TYR A 55 -31.93 3.07 -11.16
CA TYR A 55 -31.71 4.47 -10.80
C TYR A 55 -30.52 5.07 -11.57
N TYR A 56 -29.39 4.35 -11.65
CA TYR A 56 -28.25 4.80 -12.47
C TYR A 56 -28.63 4.95 -13.95
N GLN A 57 -29.33 3.97 -14.53
CA GLN A 57 -29.77 4.05 -15.93
C GLN A 57 -30.68 5.26 -16.16
N SER A 58 -31.61 5.54 -15.25
CA SER A 58 -32.50 6.70 -15.33
C SER A 58 -31.71 8.02 -15.28
N ALA A 59 -30.68 8.11 -14.43
CA ALA A 59 -29.81 9.27 -14.37
C ALA A 59 -29.04 9.48 -15.70
N VAL A 60 -28.44 8.41 -16.23
CA VAL A 60 -27.69 8.40 -17.48
C VAL A 60 -28.58 8.82 -18.65
N ASP A 61 -29.81 8.31 -18.75
CA ASP A 61 -30.75 8.63 -19.82
C ASP A 61 -31.09 10.14 -19.83
N ILE A 62 -31.33 10.72 -18.65
CA ILE A 62 -31.61 12.15 -18.50
C ILE A 62 -30.39 12.98 -18.89
N GLN A 63 -29.21 12.62 -18.40
CA GLN A 63 -27.96 13.35 -18.70
C GLN A 63 -27.57 13.24 -20.18
N MET A 64 -27.73 12.08 -20.80
CA MET A 64 -27.52 11.90 -22.25
C MET A 64 -28.51 12.71 -23.09
N ALA A 65 -29.77 12.82 -22.65
CA ALA A 65 -30.75 13.68 -23.31
C ALA A 65 -30.38 15.17 -23.19
N GLN A 66 -29.87 15.60 -22.03
CA GLN A 66 -29.35 16.95 -21.82
C GLN A 66 -28.15 17.24 -22.72
N LEU A 67 -27.19 16.31 -22.82
CA LEU A 67 -26.00 16.44 -23.66
C LEU A 67 -26.38 16.60 -25.15
N LYS A 68 -27.26 15.72 -25.67
CA LYS A 68 -27.75 15.79 -27.06
C LYS A 68 -28.57 17.06 -27.34
N GLY A 69 -29.29 17.56 -26.34
CA GLY A 69 -30.06 18.81 -26.42
C GLY A 69 -29.15 20.03 -26.54
N LYS A 70 -28.06 20.08 -25.76
CA LYS A 70 -27.06 21.15 -25.79
C LYS A 70 -26.22 21.15 -27.07
N GLU A 71 -25.82 19.98 -27.57
CA GLU A 71 -25.06 19.85 -28.83
C GLU A 71 -25.81 20.44 -30.05
N ARG A 72 -27.15 20.34 -30.06
CA ARG A 72 -27.99 20.91 -31.13
C ARG A 72 -28.14 22.44 -31.06
N ALA A 73 -27.84 23.03 -29.90
CA ALA A 73 -27.96 24.47 -29.64
C ALA A 73 -26.61 25.23 -29.73
N ALA A 74 -25.55 24.56 -30.18
CA ALA A 74 -24.16 25.05 -30.12
C ALA A 74 -23.93 26.37 -30.89
N GLY A 75 -23.88 27.48 -30.13
CA GLY A 75 -23.53 28.81 -30.60
C GLY A 75 -22.99 29.74 -29.51
N THR A 76 -22.57 29.26 -28.34
CA THR A 76 -22.09 30.14 -27.26
C THR A 76 -20.91 29.51 -26.51
N THR A 77 -19.80 30.23 -26.48
CA THR A 77 -18.46 29.86 -25.99
C THR A 77 -18.33 29.59 -24.49
N ALA A 78 -19.43 29.56 -23.73
CA ALA A 78 -19.48 29.12 -22.33
C ALA A 78 -19.77 27.61 -22.17
N SER A 79 -19.93 26.88 -23.28
CA SER A 79 -20.44 25.49 -23.32
C SER A 79 -19.42 24.39 -23.04
N ASN A 80 -18.11 24.64 -23.14
CA ASN A 80 -17.15 23.53 -23.19
C ASN A 80 -16.87 22.87 -21.83
N ASP A 81 -16.87 23.64 -20.73
CA ASP A 81 -16.55 23.11 -19.40
C ASP A 81 -17.74 22.39 -18.78
N ASP A 82 -18.93 22.99 -18.81
CA ASP A 82 -20.19 22.37 -18.38
C ASP A 82 -20.50 21.07 -19.16
N ASP A 83 -20.19 21.03 -20.47
CA ASP A 83 -20.39 19.83 -21.28
C ASP A 83 -19.34 18.76 -20.96
N ALA A 84 -18.10 19.15 -20.65
CA ALA A 84 -17.07 18.22 -20.19
C ALA A 84 -17.39 17.64 -18.81
N GLU A 85 -17.92 18.45 -17.88
CA GLU A 85 -18.41 17.99 -16.58
C GLU A 85 -19.60 17.03 -16.73
N LEU A 86 -20.56 17.35 -17.61
CA LEU A 86 -21.69 16.47 -17.88
C LEU A 86 -21.23 15.11 -18.44
N ARG A 87 -20.26 15.11 -19.37
CA ARG A 87 -19.65 13.87 -19.90
C ARG A 87 -18.97 13.06 -18.80
N ARG A 88 -18.18 13.70 -17.93
CA ARG A 88 -17.53 13.05 -16.78
C ARG A 88 -18.56 12.42 -15.84
N ASN A 89 -19.65 13.13 -15.54
CA ASN A 89 -20.72 12.62 -14.68
C ASN A 89 -21.44 11.40 -15.29
N ILE A 90 -21.68 11.39 -16.60
CA ILE A 90 -22.24 10.23 -17.31
C ILE A 90 -21.28 9.04 -17.21
N VAL A 91 -19.99 9.26 -17.47
CA VAL A 91 -18.96 8.21 -17.39
C VAL A 91 -18.89 7.61 -16.00
N ARG A 92 -18.89 8.43 -14.95
CA ARG A 92 -18.90 7.96 -13.56
C ARG A 92 -20.12 7.13 -13.22
N ALA A 93 -21.31 7.55 -13.67
CA ALA A 93 -22.53 6.77 -13.47
C ALA A 93 -22.46 5.41 -14.18
N LEU A 94 -21.89 5.35 -15.39
CA LEU A 94 -21.69 4.09 -16.13
C LEU A 94 -20.65 3.18 -15.44
N ILE A 95 -19.55 3.74 -14.92
CA ILE A 95 -18.56 2.99 -14.13
C ILE A 95 -19.20 2.45 -12.86
N GLY A 96 -20.00 3.24 -12.15
CA GLY A 96 -20.73 2.78 -10.96
C GLY A 96 -21.69 1.62 -11.25
N MET A 97 -22.34 1.59 -12.42
CA MET A 97 -23.13 0.43 -12.85
C MET A 97 -22.25 -0.82 -13.05
N VAL A 98 -21.08 -0.65 -13.67
CA VAL A 98 -20.11 -1.72 -13.91
C VAL A 98 -19.57 -2.28 -12.60
N GLU A 99 -19.32 -1.44 -11.60
CA GLU A 99 -18.91 -1.84 -10.25
C GLU A 99 -19.99 -2.68 -9.55
N ILE A 100 -21.27 -2.31 -9.65
CA ILE A 100 -22.37 -3.10 -9.09
C ILE A 100 -22.44 -4.49 -9.72
N TRP A 101 -22.27 -4.58 -11.04
CA TRP A 101 -22.23 -5.88 -11.74
C TRP A 101 -21.06 -6.76 -11.28
N MET A 102 -19.96 -6.13 -10.89
CA MET A 102 -18.79 -6.83 -10.42
C MET A 102 -18.84 -7.15 -8.92
N ASP A 103 -19.77 -6.58 -8.11
CA ASP A 103 -19.89 -6.71 -6.64
C ASP A 103 -20.08 -8.15 -6.06
N PRO A 104 -19.35 -8.63 -5.01
CA PRO A 104 -19.29 -10.04 -4.68
C PRO A 104 -20.34 -10.30 -3.60
N SER A 105 -20.94 -9.23 -3.09
CA SER A 105 -22.04 -9.20 -2.16
C SER A 105 -23.34 -9.42 -2.94
N TYR A 106 -23.37 -9.11 -4.25
CA TYR A 106 -24.56 -9.22 -5.09
C TYR A 106 -24.59 -10.46 -5.99
N ASP A 107 -23.48 -11.21 -6.13
CA ASP A 107 -23.35 -12.40 -7.00
C ASP A 107 -23.82 -12.18 -8.46
N LEU A 108 -23.95 -10.93 -8.91
CA LEU A 108 -24.43 -10.59 -10.25
C LEU A 108 -23.44 -10.95 -11.35
N CYS A 109 -22.16 -11.07 -11.00
CA CYS A 109 -21.10 -11.45 -11.91
C CYS A 109 -21.25 -12.88 -12.48
N PHE A 110 -22.10 -13.72 -11.88
CA PHE A 110 -22.41 -15.07 -12.38
C PHE A 110 -23.51 -15.09 -13.45
N ASP A 111 -24.18 -13.96 -13.72
CA ASP A 111 -25.16 -13.88 -14.79
C ASP A 111 -24.45 -13.98 -16.16
N PRO A 112 -24.90 -14.84 -17.09
CA PRO A 112 -24.29 -14.94 -18.42
C PRO A 112 -24.36 -13.65 -19.25
N ALA A 113 -25.22 -12.69 -18.87
CA ALA A 113 -25.27 -11.37 -19.49
C ALA A 113 -24.26 -10.38 -18.88
N ALA A 114 -23.72 -10.62 -17.68
CA ALA A 114 -22.91 -9.66 -16.93
C ALA A 114 -21.69 -9.17 -17.72
N GLU A 115 -20.92 -10.10 -18.30
CA GLU A 115 -19.72 -9.78 -19.09
C GLU A 115 -20.04 -8.84 -20.25
N LYS A 116 -21.06 -9.19 -21.04
CA LYS A 116 -21.49 -8.37 -22.18
C LYS A 116 -22.02 -7.01 -21.73
N THR A 117 -22.80 -6.98 -20.66
CA THR A 117 -23.35 -5.74 -20.11
C THR A 117 -22.24 -4.80 -19.65
N CYS A 118 -21.22 -5.29 -18.95
CA CYS A 118 -20.07 -4.47 -18.55
C CYS A 118 -19.31 -3.92 -19.76
N GLU A 119 -19.09 -4.73 -20.80
CA GLU A 119 -18.48 -4.25 -22.05
C GLU A 119 -19.30 -3.16 -22.73
N ASP A 120 -20.61 -3.37 -22.85
CA ASP A 120 -21.52 -2.41 -23.49
C ASP A 120 -21.55 -1.07 -22.72
N LEU A 121 -21.56 -1.11 -21.38
CA LEU A 121 -21.50 0.07 -20.52
C LEU A 121 -20.18 0.84 -20.66
N LEU A 122 -19.04 0.14 -20.65
CA LEU A 122 -17.72 0.76 -20.80
C LEU A 122 -17.49 1.32 -22.21
N ASN A 123 -17.99 0.63 -23.23
CA ASN A 123 -17.98 1.15 -24.61
C ASN A 123 -18.81 2.43 -24.71
N ALA A 124 -19.96 2.50 -24.04
CA ALA A 124 -20.76 3.72 -23.98
C ALA A 124 -20.04 4.86 -23.21
N ALA A 125 -19.30 4.52 -22.15
CA ALA A 125 -18.50 5.49 -21.40
C ALA A 125 -17.39 6.10 -22.27
N LEU A 126 -16.61 5.26 -22.98
CA LEU A 126 -15.54 5.72 -23.87
C LEU A 126 -16.06 6.45 -25.12
N GLN A 127 -17.29 6.16 -25.58
CA GLN A 127 -17.94 6.96 -26.62
C GLN A 127 -18.37 8.34 -26.12
N THR A 128 -18.69 8.46 -24.83
CA THR A 128 -19.09 9.72 -24.21
C THR A 128 -17.89 10.63 -23.96
N ASP A 129 -16.79 10.04 -23.46
CA ASP A 129 -15.52 10.71 -23.22
C ASP A 129 -14.35 9.75 -23.54
N SER A 130 -13.75 9.92 -24.72
CA SER A 130 -12.71 9.02 -25.24
C SER A 130 -11.35 9.15 -24.54
N GLY A 131 -11.15 10.20 -23.73
CA GLY A 131 -9.90 10.45 -23.02
C GLY A 131 -9.98 10.17 -21.51
N ASN A 132 -11.09 9.61 -21.04
CA ASN A 132 -11.33 9.46 -19.61
C ASN A 132 -10.46 8.35 -19.00
N THR A 133 -9.60 8.72 -18.05
CA THR A 133 -8.68 7.78 -17.38
C THR A 133 -9.41 6.77 -16.49
N GLU A 134 -10.48 7.20 -15.80
CA GLU A 134 -11.29 6.32 -14.94
C GLU A 134 -11.97 5.22 -15.78
N ALA A 135 -12.53 5.59 -16.95
CA ALA A 135 -13.15 4.61 -17.86
C ALA A 135 -12.15 3.61 -18.45
N LEU A 136 -10.95 4.07 -18.80
CA LEU A 136 -9.87 3.21 -19.30
C LEU A 136 -9.38 2.23 -18.21
N GLN A 137 -9.26 2.69 -16.97
CA GLN A 137 -8.90 1.86 -15.82
C GLN A 137 -9.98 0.81 -15.52
N ALA A 138 -11.26 1.21 -15.51
CA ALA A 138 -12.38 0.29 -15.35
C ALA A 138 -12.43 -0.76 -16.48
N LEU A 139 -12.16 -0.35 -17.72
CA LEU A 139 -12.05 -1.28 -18.85
C LEU A 139 -10.87 -2.25 -18.69
N ALA A 140 -9.72 -1.79 -18.23
CA ALA A 140 -8.59 -2.68 -17.95
C ALA A 140 -8.94 -3.74 -16.89
N SER A 141 -9.64 -3.34 -15.82
CA SER A 141 -10.11 -4.27 -14.79
C SER A 141 -11.05 -5.34 -15.35
N VAL A 142 -12.00 -4.96 -16.23
CA VAL A 142 -12.89 -5.93 -16.90
C VAL A 142 -12.10 -6.83 -17.85
N ARG A 143 -11.12 -6.30 -18.58
CA ARG A 143 -10.28 -7.12 -19.48
C ARG A 143 -9.45 -8.15 -18.71
N LEU A 144 -9.02 -7.82 -17.50
CA LEU A 144 -8.32 -8.78 -16.64
C LEU A 144 -9.24 -9.89 -16.12
N SER A 145 -10.47 -9.57 -15.71
CA SER A 145 -11.43 -10.61 -15.32
C SER A 145 -11.80 -11.55 -16.48
N GLN A 146 -11.76 -11.05 -17.72
CA GLN A 146 -11.95 -11.81 -18.95
C GLN A 146 -10.70 -12.57 -19.43
N GLN A 147 -9.58 -12.54 -18.69
CA GLN A 147 -8.31 -13.15 -19.09
C GLN A 147 -7.73 -12.58 -20.40
N ARG A 148 -7.91 -11.27 -20.64
CA ARG A 148 -7.38 -10.52 -21.80
C ARG A 148 -6.33 -9.48 -21.37
N PRO A 149 -5.15 -9.91 -20.88
CA PRO A 149 -4.15 -9.00 -20.29
C PRO A 149 -3.53 -8.01 -21.29
N GLU A 150 -3.34 -8.41 -22.55
CA GLU A 150 -2.75 -7.53 -23.58
C GLU A 150 -3.62 -6.29 -23.88
N GLU A 151 -4.94 -6.46 -23.86
CA GLU A 151 -5.87 -5.34 -24.03
C GLU A 151 -5.95 -4.47 -22.78
N ALA A 152 -5.89 -5.09 -21.60
CA ALA A 152 -5.80 -4.35 -20.34
C ALA A 152 -4.56 -3.45 -20.30
N LYS A 153 -3.39 -3.99 -20.72
CA LYS A 153 -2.13 -3.24 -20.81
C LYS A 153 -2.26 -2.00 -21.68
N GLN A 154 -2.85 -2.11 -22.87
CA GLN A 154 -3.06 -0.96 -23.76
C GLN A 154 -3.94 0.12 -23.12
N CYS A 155 -5.00 -0.28 -22.41
CA CYS A 155 -5.88 0.66 -21.72
C CYS A 155 -5.15 1.39 -20.58
N LEU A 156 -4.35 0.67 -19.79
CA LEU A 156 -3.61 1.27 -18.68
C LEU A 156 -2.48 2.18 -19.14
N GLU A 157 -1.74 1.81 -20.19
CA GLU A 157 -0.71 2.68 -20.78
C GLU A 157 -1.33 3.99 -21.29
N GLN A 158 -2.51 3.92 -21.91
CA GLN A 158 -3.25 5.12 -22.33
C GLN A 158 -3.69 5.96 -21.13
N ALA A 159 -4.20 5.35 -20.07
CA ALA A 159 -4.61 6.07 -18.86
C ALA A 159 -3.42 6.74 -18.15
N TRP A 160 -2.28 6.06 -18.09
CA TRP A 160 -1.08 6.54 -17.40
C TRP A 160 -0.35 7.64 -18.19
N THR A 161 -0.28 7.54 -19.52
CA THR A 161 0.37 8.56 -20.36
C THR A 161 -0.29 9.94 -20.26
N ALA A 162 -1.54 10.02 -19.78
CA ALA A 162 -2.23 11.29 -19.55
C ALA A 162 -1.62 12.14 -18.43
N TRP A 163 -0.93 11.54 -17.45
CA TRP A 163 -0.43 12.25 -16.26
C TRP A 163 0.96 11.82 -15.78
N LYS A 164 1.61 10.85 -16.43
CA LYS A 164 2.94 10.33 -16.04
C LYS A 164 4.05 11.39 -15.92
N ASP A 165 3.94 12.49 -16.67
CA ASP A 165 4.95 13.54 -16.76
C ASP A 165 4.64 14.74 -15.84
N PHE A 166 3.63 14.64 -14.98
CA PHE A 166 3.27 15.69 -14.02
C PHE A 166 4.19 15.64 -12.79
N GLU A 167 4.44 16.80 -12.19
CA GLU A 167 5.18 16.92 -10.93
C GLU A 167 4.36 16.34 -9.77
N SER A 168 5.01 15.87 -8.70
CA SER A 168 4.38 15.12 -7.60
C SER A 168 3.34 15.91 -6.79
N ASP A 169 3.32 17.24 -6.91
CA ASP A 169 2.39 18.15 -6.24
C ASP A 169 1.34 18.80 -7.18
N ASP A 170 1.25 18.35 -8.44
CA ASP A 170 0.26 18.88 -9.41
C ASP A 170 -1.18 18.48 -9.00
N ILE A 171 -2.07 19.47 -8.97
CA ILE A 171 -3.50 19.32 -8.61
C ILE A 171 -4.24 18.39 -9.58
N ARG A 172 -3.75 18.24 -10.81
CA ARG A 172 -4.36 17.38 -11.85
C ARG A 172 -4.00 15.90 -11.68
N LEU A 173 -3.11 15.55 -10.76
CA LEU A 173 -2.81 14.15 -10.47
C LEU A 173 -4.03 13.45 -9.87
N PRO A 174 -4.26 12.18 -10.22
CA PRO A 174 -5.25 11.38 -9.52
C PRO A 174 -4.94 11.27 -8.02
N PRO A 175 -5.95 11.16 -7.16
CA PRO A 175 -5.74 10.98 -5.72
C PRO A 175 -4.95 9.68 -5.45
N ILE A 176 -4.27 9.63 -4.30
CA ILE A 176 -3.38 8.51 -3.93
C ILE A 176 -4.07 7.14 -4.08
N PRO A 177 -5.31 6.92 -3.61
CA PRO A 177 -5.98 5.61 -3.76
C PRO A 177 -6.13 5.16 -5.22
N THR A 178 -6.44 6.08 -6.14
CA THR A 178 -6.54 5.79 -7.58
C THR A 178 -5.17 5.45 -8.18
N ARG A 179 -4.10 6.10 -7.72
CA ARG A 179 -2.73 5.79 -8.14
C ARG A 179 -2.28 4.42 -7.62
N LEU A 180 -2.58 4.09 -6.35
CA LEU A 180 -2.31 2.77 -5.76
C LEU A 180 -3.09 1.67 -6.48
N ALA A 181 -4.36 1.93 -6.85
CA ALA A 181 -5.15 1.01 -7.67
C ALA A 181 -4.44 0.72 -9.00
N LEU A 182 -3.97 1.76 -9.70
CA LEU A 182 -3.21 1.59 -10.94
C LEU A 182 -1.93 0.75 -10.76
N VAL A 183 -1.18 0.98 -9.68
CA VAL A 183 0.03 0.21 -9.36
C VAL A 183 -0.29 -1.28 -9.23
N LYS A 184 -1.34 -1.64 -8.49
CA LYS A 184 -1.79 -3.04 -8.36
C LYS A 184 -2.03 -3.65 -9.74
N MET A 185 -2.70 -2.92 -10.63
CA MET A 185 -2.95 -3.40 -12.00
C MET A 185 -1.69 -3.58 -12.83
N PHE A 186 -0.72 -2.67 -12.68
CA PHE A 186 0.57 -2.82 -13.33
C PHE A 186 1.33 -4.05 -12.84
N LEU A 187 1.35 -4.31 -11.52
CA LEU A 187 2.03 -5.48 -10.97
C LEU A 187 1.42 -6.79 -11.47
N GLU A 188 0.10 -6.86 -11.62
CA GLU A 188 -0.61 -8.05 -12.11
C GLU A 188 -0.42 -8.29 -13.61
N LEU A 189 -0.02 -7.25 -14.35
CA LEU A 189 0.43 -7.32 -15.75
C LEU A 189 1.96 -7.44 -15.88
N GLU A 190 2.67 -7.63 -14.77
CA GLU A 190 4.14 -7.69 -14.71
C GLU A 190 4.84 -6.43 -15.27
N LEU A 191 4.17 -5.27 -15.16
CA LEU A 191 4.69 -3.95 -15.59
C LEU A 191 5.36 -3.23 -14.43
N TYR A 192 6.55 -3.70 -14.05
CA TYR A 192 7.28 -3.20 -12.88
C TYR A 192 7.78 -1.75 -13.01
N GLU A 193 8.30 -1.35 -14.18
CA GLU A 193 8.85 0.00 -14.37
C GLU A 193 7.77 1.10 -14.25
N PRO A 194 6.61 1.01 -14.93
CA PRO A 194 5.50 1.94 -14.70
C PRO A 194 5.01 1.94 -13.24
N ALA A 195 4.94 0.77 -12.60
CA ALA A 195 4.53 0.65 -11.20
C ALA A 195 5.46 1.43 -10.25
N LEU A 196 6.78 1.23 -10.38
CA LEU A 196 7.78 1.95 -9.57
C LEU A 196 7.75 3.46 -9.81
N LEU A 197 7.53 3.91 -11.05
CA LEU A 197 7.43 5.33 -11.35
C LEU A 197 6.25 5.97 -10.61
N VAL A 198 5.07 5.34 -10.67
CA VAL A 198 3.88 5.82 -9.93
C VAL A 198 4.12 5.81 -8.42
N LEU A 199 4.72 4.74 -7.87
CA LEU A 199 5.04 4.63 -6.45
C LEU A 199 6.03 5.72 -5.99
N SER A 200 7.08 5.98 -6.76
CA SER A 200 8.03 7.06 -6.47
C SER A 200 7.35 8.43 -6.40
N GLY A 201 6.36 8.68 -7.28
CA GLY A 201 5.57 9.91 -7.26
C GLY A 201 4.61 10.00 -6.06
N ILE A 202 4.11 8.87 -5.55
CA ILE A 202 3.31 8.82 -4.32
C ILE A 202 4.20 9.13 -3.12
N MET A 203 5.33 8.44 -2.96
CA MET A 203 6.23 8.61 -1.81
C MET A 203 6.92 9.98 -1.78
N ALA A 204 7.12 10.60 -2.95
CA ALA A 204 7.61 11.98 -3.02
C ALA A 204 6.57 13.00 -2.50
N PHE A 205 5.28 12.67 -2.60
CA PHE A 205 4.19 13.50 -2.11
C PHE A 205 3.84 13.19 -0.64
N ASP A 206 3.77 11.92 -0.29
CA ASP A 206 3.47 11.42 1.06
C ASP A 206 4.28 10.14 1.34
N ASP A 207 5.30 10.27 2.19
CA ASP A 207 6.17 9.17 2.60
C ASP A 207 5.61 8.35 3.78
N GLN A 208 4.43 8.71 4.28
CA GLN A 208 3.75 8.01 5.38
C GLN A 208 2.69 7.01 4.89
N GLU A 209 2.48 6.89 3.59
CA GLU A 209 1.51 5.96 2.99
C GLU A 209 1.98 4.50 3.11
N VAL A 210 1.37 3.74 4.02
CA VAL A 210 1.76 2.36 4.37
C VAL A 210 1.60 1.42 3.17
N GLU A 211 0.54 1.58 2.39
CA GLU A 211 0.26 0.73 1.24
C GLU A 211 1.26 0.95 0.10
N ALA A 212 1.75 2.18 -0.08
CA ALA A 212 2.77 2.51 -1.09
C ALA A 212 4.08 1.75 -0.80
N TRP A 213 4.56 1.79 0.45
CA TRP A 213 5.78 1.05 0.85
C TRP A 213 5.62 -0.46 0.70
N TYR A 214 4.44 -0.99 0.98
CA TYR A 214 4.14 -2.40 0.75
C TYR A 214 4.21 -2.77 -0.74
N LEU A 215 3.54 -2.00 -1.60
CA LEU A 215 3.50 -2.26 -3.04
C LEU A 215 4.87 -2.08 -3.70
N GLU A 216 5.69 -1.14 -3.23
CA GLU A 216 7.07 -1.00 -3.70
C GLU A 216 7.93 -2.20 -3.31
N GLY A 217 7.87 -2.61 -2.04
CA GLY A 217 8.56 -3.81 -1.57
C GLY A 217 8.12 -5.07 -2.32
N TRP A 218 6.82 -5.20 -2.59
CA TRP A 218 6.25 -6.29 -3.38
C TRP A 218 6.71 -6.25 -4.85
N CYS A 219 6.79 -5.06 -5.46
CA CYS A 219 7.33 -4.90 -6.80
C CYS A 219 8.76 -5.40 -6.91
N PHE A 220 9.64 -4.99 -5.98
CA PHE A 220 11.02 -5.46 -5.96
C PHE A 220 11.14 -6.95 -5.67
N PHE A 221 10.27 -7.51 -4.83
CA PHE A 221 10.19 -8.95 -4.59
C PHE A 221 9.91 -9.72 -5.90
N LEU A 222 8.86 -9.33 -6.63
CA LEU A 222 8.49 -9.96 -7.91
C LEU A 222 9.59 -9.82 -8.97
N MET A 223 10.23 -8.64 -9.05
CA MET A 223 11.38 -8.43 -9.93
C MET A 223 12.56 -9.35 -9.56
N ALA A 224 12.81 -9.57 -8.27
CA ALA A 224 13.87 -10.46 -7.80
C ALA A 224 13.60 -11.93 -8.16
N GLU A 225 12.36 -12.40 -8.00
CA GLU A 225 11.95 -13.75 -8.43
C GLU A 225 12.11 -13.91 -9.95
N HIS A 226 11.63 -12.94 -10.73
CA HIS A 226 11.78 -12.95 -12.18
C HIS A 226 13.26 -12.96 -12.60
N ALA A 227 14.10 -12.18 -11.93
CA ALA A 227 15.55 -12.18 -12.14
C ALA A 227 16.16 -13.55 -11.83
N GLN A 228 15.74 -14.22 -10.74
CA GLN A 228 16.26 -15.52 -10.33
C GLN A 228 16.01 -16.60 -11.38
N GLU A 229 14.84 -16.56 -12.03
CA GLU A 229 14.47 -17.49 -13.10
C GLU A 229 15.23 -17.23 -14.42
N HIS A 230 15.54 -15.97 -14.72
CA HIS A 230 16.05 -15.53 -16.03
C HIS A 230 17.55 -15.18 -16.08
N GLY A 231 18.34 -15.67 -15.11
CA GLY A 231 19.81 -15.55 -15.15
C GLY A 231 20.42 -14.54 -14.17
N GLY A 232 19.66 -14.16 -13.14
CA GLY A 232 20.12 -13.42 -11.97
C GLY A 232 20.21 -11.89 -12.13
N ILE A 233 19.85 -11.35 -13.30
CA ILE A 233 19.91 -9.91 -13.60
C ILE A 233 18.58 -9.49 -14.23
N PHE A 234 17.98 -8.42 -13.72
CA PHE A 234 16.80 -7.76 -14.27
C PHE A 234 16.99 -6.24 -14.21
N ASN A 235 16.77 -5.53 -15.31
CA ASN A 235 17.00 -4.07 -15.41
C ASN A 235 18.35 -3.61 -14.83
N GLU A 236 19.44 -4.27 -15.23
CA GLU A 236 20.82 -4.00 -14.76
C GLU A 236 21.09 -4.26 -13.27
N LEU A 237 20.06 -4.66 -12.50
CA LEU A 237 20.15 -4.98 -11.09
C LEU A 237 20.25 -6.49 -10.89
N THR A 238 21.07 -6.89 -9.92
CA THR A 238 21.14 -8.29 -9.51
C THR A 238 19.95 -8.66 -8.63
N TRP A 239 19.54 -9.94 -8.66
CA TRP A 239 18.47 -10.42 -7.78
C TRP A 239 18.75 -10.13 -6.29
N GLU A 240 20.03 -10.15 -5.87
CA GLU A 240 20.44 -9.83 -4.50
C GLU A 240 20.22 -8.37 -4.13
N GLN A 241 20.39 -7.44 -5.08
CA GLN A 241 20.11 -6.02 -4.86
C GLN A 241 18.60 -5.79 -4.76
N LEU A 242 17.83 -6.34 -5.71
CA LEU A 242 16.37 -6.26 -5.69
C LEU A 242 15.77 -6.84 -4.41
N ALA A 243 16.29 -7.97 -3.93
CA ALA A 243 15.86 -8.56 -2.66
C ALA A 243 16.20 -7.69 -1.43
N ARG A 244 17.31 -6.94 -1.46
CA ARG A 244 17.65 -5.99 -0.40
C ARG A 244 16.71 -4.79 -0.44
N ASP A 245 16.50 -4.21 -1.61
CA ASP A 245 15.62 -3.06 -1.80
C ASP A 245 14.19 -3.41 -1.37
N ALA A 246 13.68 -4.58 -1.76
CA ALA A 246 12.40 -5.11 -1.32
C ALA A 246 12.30 -5.18 0.22
N ARG A 247 13.33 -5.71 0.88
CA ARG A 247 13.36 -5.84 2.34
C ARG A 247 13.37 -4.49 3.04
N ASP A 248 14.14 -3.52 2.53
CA ASP A 248 14.23 -2.19 3.13
C ASP A 248 12.86 -1.47 3.05
N CYS A 249 12.17 -1.55 1.90
CA CYS A 249 10.80 -1.04 1.75
C CYS A 249 9.81 -1.73 2.68
N LEU A 250 9.88 -3.06 2.81
CA LEU A 250 8.98 -3.84 3.68
C LEU A 250 9.21 -3.57 5.19
N GLU A 251 10.45 -3.37 5.62
CA GLU A 251 10.74 -2.99 7.01
C GLU A 251 10.27 -1.56 7.31
N MET A 252 10.34 -0.64 6.33
CA MET A 252 9.72 0.68 6.45
C MET A 252 8.21 0.58 6.56
N CYS A 253 7.55 -0.19 5.68
CA CYS A 253 6.12 -0.47 5.72
C CYS A 253 5.69 -0.98 7.11
N LYS A 254 6.40 -1.99 7.65
CA LYS A 254 6.14 -2.55 8.98
C LYS A 254 6.31 -1.50 10.09
N THR A 255 7.32 -0.64 9.99
CA THR A 255 7.57 0.42 10.98
C THR A 255 6.44 1.44 10.98
N LEU A 256 6.03 1.90 9.79
CA LEU A 256 4.93 2.85 9.63
C LEU A 256 3.60 2.26 10.10
N HIS A 257 3.27 1.03 9.68
CA HIS A 257 2.05 0.32 10.09
C HIS A 257 1.90 0.25 11.61
N LEU A 258 2.97 -0.15 12.31
CA LEU A 258 2.99 -0.23 13.78
C LEU A 258 2.91 1.16 14.44
N SER A 259 3.53 2.19 13.84
CA SER A 259 3.54 3.54 14.40
C SER A 259 2.19 4.25 14.27
N GLN A 260 1.45 3.96 13.21
CA GLN A 260 0.16 4.58 12.90
C GLN A 260 -1.03 3.75 13.43
N GLU A 261 -0.78 2.57 13.98
CA GLU A 261 -1.83 1.59 14.35
C GLU A 261 -2.76 1.29 13.16
N HIS A 262 -2.17 1.07 11.97
CA HIS A 262 -2.89 0.95 10.72
C HIS A 262 -3.92 -0.22 10.76
N PRO A 263 -5.15 -0.03 10.25
CA PRO A 263 -6.25 -0.99 10.41
C PRO A 263 -6.02 -2.34 9.71
N ASP A 264 -5.25 -2.36 8.62
CA ASP A 264 -5.03 -3.57 7.81
C ASP A 264 -4.02 -4.54 8.43
N VAL A 265 -4.50 -5.35 9.38
CA VAL A 265 -3.72 -6.42 10.00
C VAL A 265 -3.22 -7.47 8.98
N PRO A 266 -4.01 -7.91 7.97
CA PRO A 266 -3.54 -8.90 7.01
C PRO A 266 -2.33 -8.46 6.19
N LEU A 267 -2.24 -7.15 5.87
CA LEU A 267 -1.10 -6.57 5.17
C LEU A 267 0.18 -6.73 6.00
N LEU A 268 0.11 -6.41 7.30
CA LEU A 268 1.24 -6.54 8.21
C LEU A 268 1.71 -7.99 8.35
N ASP A 269 0.79 -8.94 8.40
CA ASP A 269 1.14 -10.36 8.47
C ASP A 269 1.85 -10.83 7.20
N HIS A 270 1.39 -10.40 6.02
CA HIS A 270 2.06 -10.70 4.76
C HIS A 270 3.45 -10.05 4.67
N VAL A 271 3.59 -8.78 5.09
CA VAL A 271 4.90 -8.11 5.17
C VAL A 271 5.88 -8.90 6.03
N ARG A 272 5.43 -9.43 7.19
CA ARG A 272 6.26 -10.28 8.04
C ARG A 272 6.65 -11.59 7.36
N GLU A 273 5.73 -12.22 6.63
CA GLU A 273 6.01 -13.43 5.86
C GLU A 273 7.07 -13.19 4.78
N LEU A 274 6.95 -12.10 4.01
CA LEU A 274 7.91 -11.73 2.97
C LEU A 274 9.30 -11.43 3.54
N ILE A 275 9.36 -10.63 4.61
CA ILE A 275 10.60 -10.35 5.32
C ILE A 275 11.26 -11.64 5.79
N ASN A 276 10.50 -12.58 6.35
CA ASN A 276 10.99 -13.89 6.79
C ASN A 276 11.48 -14.78 5.64
N SER A 277 10.81 -14.74 4.49
CA SER A 277 11.21 -15.48 3.29
C SER A 277 12.65 -15.12 2.86
N PHE A 278 12.98 -13.83 2.85
CA PHE A 278 14.33 -13.37 2.52
C PHE A 278 15.41 -13.89 3.46
N TYR A 279 15.13 -14.04 4.76
CA TYR A 279 16.09 -14.61 5.71
C TYR A 279 16.34 -16.10 5.45
N ILE A 280 15.30 -16.84 5.03
CA ILE A 280 15.41 -18.28 4.74
C ILE A 280 16.21 -18.48 3.45
N ASP A 281 15.94 -17.71 2.40
CA ASP A 281 16.61 -17.87 1.12
C ASP A 281 18.08 -17.39 1.16
N ALA A 282 18.36 -16.33 1.94
CA ALA A 282 19.74 -15.93 2.28
C ALA A 282 20.48 -17.00 3.09
N MET A 283 19.78 -17.78 3.92
CA MET A 283 20.38 -18.88 4.66
C MET A 283 20.63 -20.10 3.77
N LEU A 284 19.73 -20.39 2.82
CA LEU A 284 19.87 -21.50 1.86
C LEU A 284 20.90 -21.21 0.76
N SER A 285 21.09 -19.95 0.35
CA SER A 285 22.13 -19.56 -0.61
C SER A 285 23.55 -19.78 -0.07
N VAL A 286 23.77 -19.60 1.24
CA VAL A 286 25.01 -19.99 1.94
C VAL A 286 25.26 -21.50 1.88
N PHE A 287 24.21 -22.32 1.87
CA PHE A 287 24.34 -23.78 1.71
C PHE A 287 24.44 -24.25 0.25
N ARG A 288 24.07 -23.41 -0.73
CA ARG A 288 24.16 -23.71 -2.18
C ARG A 288 25.52 -23.36 -2.80
N THR A 289 26.43 -22.70 -2.10
CA THR A 289 27.80 -22.54 -2.59
C THR A 289 28.53 -23.89 -2.55
N PRO A 290 28.93 -24.49 -3.68
CA PRO A 290 29.78 -25.67 -3.63
C PRO A 290 31.12 -25.26 -3.00
N PRO A 291 31.68 -26.04 -2.05
CA PRO A 291 32.95 -25.69 -1.43
C PRO A 291 34.06 -25.73 -2.49
N GLN A 292 34.53 -24.57 -2.92
CA GLN A 292 35.82 -24.44 -3.61
C GLN A 292 36.94 -24.53 -2.56
N LEU A 293 37.41 -25.75 -2.27
CA LEU A 293 38.68 -26.12 -1.62
C LEU A 293 38.59 -27.65 -1.41
N CYS A 294 39.27 -28.55 -2.12
CA CYS A 294 40.69 -28.60 -2.41
C CYS A 294 40.94 -29.42 -3.70
N ILE A 295 41.44 -28.78 -4.76
CA ILE A 295 42.21 -29.48 -5.79
C ILE A 295 43.65 -29.49 -5.28
N ASN A 296 44.11 -30.63 -4.76
CA ASN A 296 45.49 -31.09 -4.93
C ASN A 296 45.67 -32.55 -4.47
N ALA A 297 46.30 -33.33 -5.35
CA ALA A 297 46.95 -34.62 -5.15
C ALA A 297 46.07 -35.88 -5.01
N ALA A 298 45.88 -36.61 -6.12
CA ALA A 298 46.61 -37.86 -6.35
C ALA A 298 46.28 -38.43 -7.74
N ALA A 299 47.33 -38.76 -8.48
CA ALA A 299 47.33 -39.35 -9.81
C ALA A 299 46.83 -40.81 -9.81
N GLY A 300 46.21 -41.23 -10.92
CA GLY A 300 46.00 -42.65 -11.21
C GLY A 300 44.80 -42.96 -12.11
N SER A 301 44.93 -42.76 -13.42
CA SER A 301 44.11 -43.44 -14.46
C SER A 301 44.40 -44.96 -14.48
N PRO A 302 43.77 -45.82 -15.30
CA PRO A 302 42.67 -45.62 -16.27
C PRO A 302 41.55 -46.70 -16.14
N TRP A 303 40.45 -46.65 -16.90
CA TRP A 303 39.88 -47.80 -17.65
C TRP A 303 38.73 -47.33 -18.56
N HIS A 304 38.75 -47.89 -19.76
CA HIS A 304 37.90 -47.66 -20.92
C HIS A 304 36.61 -48.52 -20.88
N ASN A 305 35.58 -48.02 -21.59
CA ASN A 305 34.65 -48.72 -22.49
C ASN A 305 33.50 -49.64 -21.99
N LEU A 306 32.29 -49.25 -22.44
CA LEU A 306 31.26 -50.02 -23.18
C LEU A 306 30.40 -51.11 -22.47
N GLY A 307 29.07 -51.01 -22.70
CA GLY A 307 28.11 -52.14 -22.66
C GLY A 307 26.81 -51.85 -21.90
N THR A 308 25.83 -51.10 -22.42
CA THR A 308 24.60 -51.54 -23.15
C THR A 308 23.85 -52.81 -22.67
N LEU A 309 22.53 -52.60 -22.47
CA LEU A 309 21.35 -53.52 -22.59
C LEU A 309 21.07 -54.47 -21.40
N SER A 310 19.85 -54.69 -20.91
CA SER A 310 18.46 -54.39 -21.31
C SER A 310 17.53 -54.77 -20.13
N PHE A 311 16.30 -54.24 -20.04
CA PHE A 311 15.06 -55.05 -20.13
C PHE A 311 13.77 -54.21 -19.96
N TYR A 312 13.04 -54.11 -21.08
CA TYR A 312 11.57 -54.18 -21.27
C TYR A 312 10.59 -53.20 -20.59
N GLY A 313 9.86 -52.45 -21.43
CA GLY A 313 8.64 -51.67 -21.12
C GLY A 313 7.34 -52.51 -21.05
N PRO A 314 6.14 -51.89 -21.14
CA PRO A 314 5.74 -51.19 -22.37
C PRO A 314 4.94 -49.87 -22.23
N PHE A 315 5.14 -49.01 -23.24
CA PHE A 315 4.19 -48.11 -23.92
C PHE A 315 2.90 -47.62 -23.22
N CYS A 316 2.82 -46.31 -23.02
CA CYS A 316 1.69 -45.49 -23.49
C CYS A 316 2.24 -44.17 -24.07
N LEU A 317 1.85 -43.88 -25.31
CA LEU A 317 2.19 -42.67 -26.07
C LEU A 317 1.37 -41.49 -25.55
N GLY A 318 2.03 -40.36 -25.30
CA GLY A 318 1.40 -39.07 -25.06
C GLY A 318 2.50 -38.01 -24.99
N GLY A 319 2.63 -37.21 -26.05
CA GLY A 319 3.66 -36.16 -26.16
C GLY A 319 3.51 -35.12 -25.06
N PHE A 320 4.53 -35.00 -24.21
CA PHE A 320 4.70 -33.89 -23.29
C PHE A 320 5.35 -32.72 -24.05
N SER A 321 4.54 -31.83 -24.61
CA SER A 321 4.95 -30.43 -24.71
C SER A 321 4.86 -29.84 -23.30
N GLY A 322 5.98 -29.46 -22.72
CA GLY A 322 6.05 -28.90 -21.37
C GLY A 322 5.23 -27.62 -21.26
N LYS A 323 3.97 -27.76 -20.83
CA LYS A 323 3.22 -26.71 -20.14
C LYS A 323 3.57 -26.84 -18.67
N LEU A 324 4.15 -25.78 -18.12
CA LEU A 324 4.28 -25.59 -16.68
C LEU A 324 2.90 -25.76 -16.02
N PRO A 325 2.77 -26.57 -14.96
CA PRO A 325 1.53 -26.68 -14.22
C PRO A 325 1.28 -25.36 -13.49
N PHE A 326 0.17 -24.71 -13.86
CA PHE A 326 -0.48 -23.64 -13.11
C PHE A 326 -0.57 -24.03 -11.63
N ILE A 327 0.21 -23.36 -10.78
CA ILE A 327 0.14 -23.49 -9.33
C ILE A 327 -1.02 -22.60 -8.87
N TYR A 328 -2.24 -23.14 -8.93
CA TYR A 328 -3.35 -22.71 -8.08
C TYR A 328 -3.43 -23.69 -6.93
N GLY A 329 -2.74 -23.38 -5.83
CA GLY A 329 -2.71 -24.27 -4.67
C GLY A 329 -1.81 -23.75 -3.56
N SER A 330 -2.46 -23.23 -2.51
CA SER A 330 -1.90 -23.01 -1.16
C SER A 330 -0.81 -21.94 -1.00
N THR A 331 -1.18 -20.68 -1.27
CA THR A 331 -0.62 -19.51 -0.56
C THR A 331 -1.75 -18.53 -0.30
N SER A 332 -1.78 -18.01 0.92
CA SER A 332 -2.93 -17.37 1.56
C SER A 332 -3.24 -16.00 0.95
N ARG A 333 -4.40 -15.89 0.29
CA ARG A 333 -5.38 -14.80 0.49
C ARG A 333 -5.10 -13.41 -0.11
N TYR A 334 -4.38 -13.36 -1.23
CA TYR A 334 -4.51 -12.32 -2.27
C TYR A 334 -4.57 -13.01 -3.62
N SER A 335 -5.56 -13.89 -3.77
CA SER A 335 -5.91 -14.50 -5.05
C SER A 335 -6.70 -13.45 -5.85
N SER A 336 -6.55 -13.49 -7.18
CA SER A 336 -7.35 -12.87 -8.25
C SER A 336 -8.89 -12.84 -8.07
N GLN A 337 -9.42 -13.27 -6.93
CA GLN A 337 -10.84 -13.27 -6.53
C GLN A 337 -11.20 -12.17 -5.50
N ASP A 338 -10.22 -11.48 -4.90
CA ASP A 338 -10.47 -10.28 -4.07
C ASP A 338 -10.60 -9.03 -4.94
N TRP A 339 -11.52 -9.08 -5.89
CA TRP A 339 -11.71 -7.97 -6.81
C TRP A 339 -12.23 -6.71 -6.04
N LYS A 340 -12.78 -6.86 -4.82
CA LYS A 340 -13.08 -5.76 -3.86
C LYS A 340 -11.85 -4.88 -3.61
N ALA A 341 -10.64 -5.44 -3.61
CA ALA A 341 -9.39 -4.67 -3.48
C ALA A 341 -8.92 -4.02 -4.80
N TRP A 342 -9.46 -4.49 -5.93
CA TRP A 342 -9.07 -4.13 -7.30
C TRP A 342 -9.95 -3.02 -7.89
N LEU A 343 -11.27 -3.08 -7.68
CA LEU A 343 -12.22 -2.00 -8.03
C LEU A 343 -12.55 -1.10 -6.84
N GLY A 344 -12.56 -1.63 -5.61
CA GLY A 344 -12.86 -0.81 -4.42
C GLY A 344 -11.82 0.28 -4.16
N SER A 345 -10.60 0.15 -4.68
CA SER A 345 -9.59 1.22 -4.60
C SER A 345 -9.75 2.30 -5.68
N CYS A 346 -10.58 2.07 -6.71
CA CYS A 346 -10.84 3.05 -7.77
C CYS A 346 -12.06 3.96 -7.47
N GLY A 347 -12.91 3.60 -6.50
CA GLY A 347 -14.15 4.35 -6.22
C GLY A 347 -14.75 4.23 -4.80
N THR A 348 -14.13 3.50 -3.86
CA THR A 348 -14.69 3.34 -2.49
C THR A 348 -13.81 3.93 -1.40
N TYR A 349 -13.52 5.23 -1.51
CA TYR A 349 -13.40 6.09 -0.33
C TYR A 349 -14.28 7.30 -0.57
N THR A 350 -15.45 7.29 0.08
CA THR A 350 -16.47 8.35 0.08
C THR A 350 -17.05 8.69 -1.31
N PRO A 351 -18.38 8.68 -1.51
CA PRO A 351 -18.95 9.19 -2.75
C PRO A 351 -18.49 10.63 -2.96
N ASP A 352 -17.57 10.86 -3.90
CA ASP A 352 -17.14 12.21 -4.30
C ASP A 352 -18.33 13.05 -4.82
N PHE A 353 -19.47 12.40 -5.09
CA PHE A 353 -20.73 13.10 -5.33
C PHE A 353 -21.21 13.97 -4.15
N TYR A 354 -20.77 13.68 -2.92
CA TYR A 354 -20.98 14.55 -1.75
C TYR A 354 -20.28 15.91 -1.88
N TRP A 355 -19.19 15.98 -2.66
CA TRP A 355 -18.30 17.14 -2.73
C TRP A 355 -18.18 17.77 -4.13
N ALA A 356 -18.75 17.13 -5.16
CA ALA A 356 -18.78 17.64 -6.53
C ALA A 356 -19.83 18.77 -6.76
N GLU A 357 -20.40 19.37 -5.71
CA GLU A 357 -21.17 20.61 -5.85
C GLU A 357 -20.26 21.84 -5.61
N PRO A 358 -20.01 22.70 -6.62
CA PRO A 358 -19.10 23.85 -6.50
C PRO A 358 -19.54 24.88 -5.45
N ILE A 359 -20.81 24.80 -5.03
CA ILE A 359 -21.39 25.66 -4.00
C ILE A 359 -20.93 25.21 -2.60
N LEU A 360 -20.76 23.90 -2.39
CA LEU A 360 -20.37 23.33 -1.10
C LEU A 360 -18.90 23.57 -0.80
N GLU A 361 -18.04 23.53 -1.82
CA GLU A 361 -16.62 23.90 -1.71
C GLU A 361 -16.47 25.38 -1.28
N GLY A 362 -17.31 26.27 -1.82
CA GLY A 362 -17.37 27.67 -1.41
C GLY A 362 -17.74 27.85 0.06
N TYR A 363 -18.74 27.10 0.55
CA TYR A 363 -19.14 27.12 1.96
C TYR A 363 -18.11 26.47 2.87
N PHE A 364 -17.49 25.36 2.47
CA PHE A 364 -16.41 24.71 3.21
C PHE A 364 -15.20 25.62 3.35
N ASN A 365 -14.76 26.28 2.27
CA ASN A 365 -13.66 27.24 2.32
C ASN A 365 -14.02 28.48 3.17
N SER A 366 -15.27 28.94 3.11
CA SER A 366 -15.75 30.03 3.96
C SER A 366 -15.78 29.64 5.44
N LEU A 367 -16.26 28.42 5.75
CA LEU A 367 -16.33 27.87 7.11
C LEU A 367 -14.94 27.55 7.67
N SER A 368 -14.04 27.00 6.86
CA SER A 368 -12.65 26.69 7.20
C SER A 368 -11.85 27.96 7.50
N ASN A 369 -12.09 29.03 6.73
CA ASN A 369 -11.54 30.36 7.01
C ASN A 369 -12.19 31.00 8.25
N ALA A 370 -13.51 30.84 8.45
CA ALA A 370 -14.22 31.39 9.60
C ALA A 370 -13.86 30.68 10.93
N LEU A 371 -13.53 29.38 10.90
CA LEU A 371 -13.11 28.62 12.08
C LEU A 371 -11.60 28.73 12.40
N GLU A 372 -10.80 29.44 11.58
CA GLU A 372 -9.34 29.54 11.71
C GLU A 372 -8.63 28.19 11.89
N VAL A 373 -9.15 27.11 11.28
CA VAL A 373 -8.66 25.74 11.53
C VAL A 373 -7.18 25.63 11.21
N ARG A 374 -6.72 26.22 10.10
CA ARG A 374 -5.30 26.20 9.68
C ARG A 374 -4.36 26.90 10.68
N ILE A 375 -4.81 27.98 11.32
CA ILE A 375 -4.01 28.71 12.31
C ILE A 375 -3.92 27.90 13.60
N ARG A 376 -5.02 27.26 14.01
CA ARG A 376 -5.06 26.41 15.20
C ARG A 376 -4.23 25.14 15.02
N THR A 377 -4.30 24.49 13.86
CA THR A 377 -3.47 23.33 13.53
C THR A 377 -1.98 23.70 13.54
N ARG A 378 -1.61 24.84 12.94
CA ARG A 378 -0.21 25.32 12.99
C ARG A 378 0.23 25.61 14.43
N SER A 379 -0.60 26.27 15.24
CA SER A 379 -0.27 26.56 16.65
C SER A 379 -0.15 25.29 17.51
N VAL A 380 -0.96 24.26 17.24
CA VAL A 380 -0.85 22.96 17.93
C VAL A 380 0.41 22.23 17.49
N ASN A 381 0.72 22.24 16.18
CA ASN A 381 1.94 21.63 15.67
C ASN A 381 3.19 22.29 16.27
N ASP A 382 3.22 23.62 16.38
CA ASP A 382 4.33 24.35 17.01
C ASP A 382 4.50 23.96 18.50
N LYS A 383 3.39 23.73 19.22
CA LYS A 383 3.42 23.25 20.62
C LYS A 383 3.92 21.82 20.75
N ILE A 384 3.58 20.95 19.79
CA ILE A 384 4.07 19.56 19.74
C ILE A 384 5.57 19.54 19.49
N THR A 385 6.05 20.32 18.51
CA THR A 385 7.49 20.45 18.23
C THR A 385 8.24 20.96 19.46
N TYR A 386 7.73 21.98 20.15
CA TYR A 386 8.32 22.48 21.38
C TYR A 386 8.35 21.44 22.51
N ALA A 387 7.27 20.66 22.68
CA ALA A 387 7.22 19.59 23.67
C ALA A 387 8.22 18.46 23.36
N ALA A 388 8.42 18.13 22.09
CA ALA A 388 9.41 17.16 21.64
C ALA A 388 10.85 17.64 21.91
N GLU A 389 11.13 18.92 21.67
CA GLU A 389 12.42 19.54 22.03
C GLU A 389 12.65 19.54 23.55
N MET A 390 11.63 19.80 24.36
CA MET A 390 11.75 19.71 25.82
C MET A 390 11.99 18.27 26.29
N GLN A 391 11.36 17.29 25.65
CA GLN A 391 11.54 15.87 25.97
C GLN A 391 12.97 15.40 25.66
N SER A 392 13.57 15.85 24.54
CA SER A 392 14.94 15.49 24.19
C SER A 392 15.95 16.05 25.20
N VAL A 393 15.81 17.32 25.59
CA VAL A 393 16.65 17.95 26.63
C VAL A 393 16.49 17.25 27.99
N LEU A 394 15.25 16.92 28.38
CA LEU A 394 15.01 16.21 29.64
C LEU A 394 15.66 14.81 29.63
N ARG A 395 15.61 14.12 28.49
CA ARG A 395 16.24 12.80 28.32
C ARG A 395 17.77 12.91 28.45
N GLU A 396 18.37 13.94 27.88
CA GLU A 396 19.81 14.22 28.00
C GLU A 396 20.23 14.44 29.47
N LEU A 397 19.50 15.27 30.21
CA LEU A 397 19.76 15.52 31.64
C LEU A 397 19.57 14.26 32.52
N LEU A 398 18.57 13.43 32.21
CA LEU A 398 18.35 12.14 32.87
C LEU A 398 19.49 11.16 32.60
N THR A 399 20.01 11.12 31.38
CA THR A 399 21.17 10.28 31.05
C THR A 399 22.44 10.74 31.76
N GLU A 400 22.68 12.05 31.86
CA GLU A 400 23.82 12.60 32.60
C GLU A 400 23.71 12.28 34.11
N THR A 401 22.53 12.47 34.69
CA THR A 401 22.30 12.19 36.13
C THR A 401 22.39 10.69 36.43
N SER A 402 21.85 9.83 35.55
CA SER A 402 21.92 8.37 35.75
C SER A 402 23.35 7.84 35.63
N ALA A 403 24.15 8.37 34.70
CA ALA A 403 25.58 8.08 34.60
C ALA A 403 26.32 8.47 35.89
N HIS A 404 26.08 9.68 36.41
CA HIS A 404 26.69 10.13 37.66
C HIS A 404 26.29 9.26 38.87
N ARG A 405 25.02 8.83 38.95
CA ARG A 405 24.56 7.91 40.01
C ARG A 405 25.21 6.52 39.88
N MET A 406 25.43 6.01 38.68
CA MET A 406 26.15 4.75 38.49
C MET A 406 27.62 4.85 38.90
N GLU A 407 28.29 5.96 38.58
CA GLU A 407 29.67 6.21 39.01
C GLU A 407 29.82 6.19 40.54
N LEU A 408 28.90 6.85 41.26
CA LEU A 408 28.92 6.86 42.73
C LEU A 408 28.72 5.46 43.33
N ILE A 409 27.85 4.64 42.73
CA ILE A 409 27.64 3.25 43.19
C ILE A 409 28.92 2.43 43.00
N ILE A 410 29.61 2.55 41.86
CA ILE A 410 30.86 1.84 41.60
C ILE A 410 31.94 2.24 42.61
N ILE A 411 32.10 3.55 42.88
CA ILE A 411 33.07 4.04 43.86
C ILE A 411 32.78 3.47 45.26
N VAL A 412 31.52 3.43 45.68
CA VAL A 412 31.12 2.85 46.97
C VAL A 412 31.40 1.35 47.03
N LEU A 413 31.11 0.60 45.96
CA LEU A 413 31.37 -0.84 45.90
C LEU A 413 32.88 -1.15 45.99
N ILE A 414 33.71 -0.40 45.28
CA ILE A 414 35.17 -0.53 45.37
C ILE A 414 35.66 -0.18 46.78
N ALA A 415 35.14 0.88 47.40
CA ALA A 415 35.51 1.26 48.76
C ALA A 415 35.17 0.16 49.78
N VAL A 416 34.00 -0.48 49.65
CA VAL A 416 33.60 -1.61 50.50
C VAL A 416 34.54 -2.80 50.31
N GLU A 417 34.88 -3.15 49.06
CA GLU A 417 35.79 -4.26 48.77
C GLU A 417 37.19 -4.02 49.36
N VAL A 418 37.70 -2.78 49.26
CA VAL A 418 38.98 -2.39 49.88
C VAL A 418 38.92 -2.51 51.40
N VAL A 419 37.82 -2.09 52.04
CA VAL A 419 37.64 -2.23 53.49
C VAL A 419 37.60 -3.71 53.89
N ILE A 420 36.91 -4.56 53.13
CA ILE A 420 36.87 -6.01 53.38
C ILE A 420 38.28 -6.63 53.24
N CYS A 421 39.01 -6.28 52.19
CA CYS A 421 40.40 -6.71 52.01
C CYS A 421 41.30 -6.24 53.17
N LEU A 422 41.13 -5.01 53.66
CA LEU A 422 41.87 -4.49 54.82
C LEU A 422 41.52 -5.21 56.12
N ILE A 423 40.26 -5.62 56.33
CA ILE A 423 39.88 -6.38 57.52
C ILE A 423 40.43 -7.82 57.46
N ARG A 424 40.41 -8.43 56.27
CA ARG A 424 40.88 -9.81 56.07
C ARG A 424 42.40 -9.91 56.18
N ASP A 425 43.13 -9.03 55.49
CA ASP A 425 44.59 -9.11 55.34
C ASP A 425 45.33 -8.14 56.30
N GLY A 426 44.59 -7.27 56.98
CA GLY A 426 45.11 -6.30 57.96
C GLY A 426 45.82 -6.89 59.17
N PRO A 427 45.37 -8.02 59.77
CA PRO A 427 46.08 -8.65 60.89
C PRO A 427 47.50 -9.09 60.49
N GLU A 428 47.67 -9.68 59.30
CA GLU A 428 48.96 -10.18 58.82
C GLU A 428 49.92 -9.04 58.44
N LEU A 429 49.40 -7.97 57.81
CA LEU A 429 50.18 -6.77 57.49
C LEU A 429 50.61 -5.99 58.73
N TRP A 430 49.74 -5.89 59.75
CA TRP A 430 50.08 -5.23 61.01
C TRP A 430 51.22 -5.97 61.74
N HIS A 431 51.20 -7.30 61.73
CA HIS A 431 52.28 -8.11 62.29
C HIS A 431 53.62 -7.90 61.57
N MET A 432 53.64 -7.84 60.23
CA MET A 432 54.86 -7.49 59.48
C MET A 432 55.39 -6.08 59.77
N VAL A 433 54.51 -5.10 59.98
CA VAL A 433 54.92 -3.72 60.31
C VAL A 433 55.42 -3.62 61.76
N THR A 434 54.76 -4.30 62.71
CA THR A 434 55.24 -4.35 64.09
C THR A 434 56.56 -5.11 64.24
N ASP A 435 56.79 -6.18 63.47
CA ASP A 435 58.08 -6.91 63.47
C ASP A 435 59.22 -6.09 62.84
N LYS A 436 58.91 -5.19 61.89
CA LYS A 436 59.88 -4.24 61.32
C LYS A 436 60.28 -3.16 62.34
N LYS A 437 59.31 -2.62 63.10
CA LYS A 437 59.56 -1.62 64.15
C LYS A 437 60.39 -2.18 65.32
N THR A 438 60.15 -3.42 65.72
CA THR A 438 60.95 -4.09 66.77
C THR A 438 62.37 -4.39 66.29
N LYS A 439 62.58 -4.72 65.01
CA LYS A 439 63.92 -4.90 64.42
C LYS A 439 64.72 -3.60 64.28
N ASP A 440 64.09 -2.49 63.90
CA ASP A 440 64.79 -1.18 63.84
C ASP A 440 65.12 -0.67 65.25
N SER A 441 64.19 -0.76 66.20
CA SER A 441 64.44 -0.35 67.59
C SER A 441 65.52 -1.21 68.26
N GLY A 442 65.63 -2.49 67.89
CA GLY A 442 66.67 -3.40 68.38
C GLY A 442 68.05 -3.20 67.72
N LYS A 443 68.13 -2.53 66.56
CA LYS A 443 69.39 -2.15 65.92
C LYS A 443 69.95 -0.86 66.53
N GLU A 444 69.12 0.16 66.76
CA GLU A 444 69.58 1.41 67.39
C GLU A 444 70.08 1.21 68.84
N LEU A 445 69.44 0.30 69.61
CA LEU A 445 69.89 -0.04 70.96
C LEU A 445 71.22 -0.82 71.02
N LYS A 446 71.67 -1.45 69.92
CA LYS A 446 72.95 -2.18 69.85
C LYS A 446 74.12 -1.32 69.38
N GLU A 447 73.87 -0.17 68.77
CA GLU A 447 74.91 0.80 68.40
C GLU A 447 75.18 1.83 69.51
N ALA A 448 74.35 1.85 70.56
CA ALA A 448 74.44 2.78 71.69
C ALA A 448 75.10 2.21 72.96
N PHE A 449 75.60 0.97 72.95
CA PHE A 449 76.25 0.29 74.09
C PHE A 449 77.66 -0.20 73.79
#